data_AF-A0A7K1L2L9-F1
#
_entry.id   AF-A0A7K1L2L9-F1
#
_cell.length_a   1.000
_cell.length_b   1.000
_cell.length_c   1.000
_cell.angle_alpha   90.00
_cell.angle_beta   90.00
_cell.angle_gamma   90.00
#
_symmetry.space_group_name_H-M   'P 1'
#
loop_
_entity.id
_entity.type
_entity.pdbx_description
1 polymer ?
#
loop_
_entity_poly.entity_id
_entity_poly.type
_entity_poly.pdbx_seq_one_letter_code
_entity_poly.pdbx_strand_id
1 'polypeptide(L)'
;MSFSPEVLPAAVKAITNSPSRQRPVVMITCGADGLPQVCVPDWGELRVVGDRHLRVSVWPTDPTAVNLDRDAPALLIVTALSDVYLVHATARRLPGAAMVWAHYELTITSARIADRGTTPRLVPDHDTPTEFPAQRLPRARDMLGTKVTALRAHRRDPGHYRGDLGDLRL
;
A
#
# COMPACT_ATOMS: atom_id res chain seq x y z
N MET A 1 -20.90 7.46 5.16
CA MET A 1 -19.91 7.17 4.09
C MET A 1 -20.60 6.30 3.06
N SER A 2 -20.75 6.79 1.83
CA SER A 2 -21.45 6.09 0.74
C SER A 2 -20.50 5.10 0.07
N PHE A 3 -20.93 3.86 -0.08
CA PHE A 3 -20.24 2.89 -0.93
C PHE A 3 -20.43 3.34 -2.37
N SER A 4 -19.37 3.41 -3.18
CA SER A 4 -19.59 3.39 -4.63
C SER A 4 -20.24 2.03 -4.95
N PRO A 5 -21.46 2.00 -5.50
CA PRO A 5 -22.27 0.78 -5.60
C PRO A 5 -21.58 -0.31 -6.45
N GLU A 6 -20.63 0.08 -7.29
CA GLU A 6 -19.91 -0.83 -8.20
C GLU A 6 -18.60 -1.37 -7.61
N VAL A 7 -17.98 -0.66 -6.65
CA VAL A 7 -16.63 -0.99 -6.18
C VAL A 7 -16.62 -2.26 -5.33
N LEU A 8 -17.61 -2.43 -4.44
CA LEU A 8 -17.68 -3.62 -3.59
C LEU A 8 -17.90 -4.90 -4.43
N PRO A 9 -18.89 -4.98 -5.34
CA PRO A 9 -19.03 -6.13 -6.24
C PRO A 9 -17.76 -6.43 -7.05
N ALA A 10 -17.08 -5.40 -7.56
CA ALA A 10 -15.84 -5.57 -8.31
C ALA A 10 -14.70 -6.12 -7.44
N ALA A 11 -14.53 -5.62 -6.21
CA ALA A 11 -13.55 -6.11 -5.25
C ALA A 11 -13.83 -7.57 -4.85
N VAL A 12 -15.08 -7.92 -4.56
CA VAL A 12 -15.48 -9.30 -4.24
C VAL A 12 -15.20 -10.23 -5.42
N LYS A 13 -15.56 -9.82 -6.65
CA LYS A 13 -15.21 -10.57 -7.86
C LYS A 13 -13.70 -10.73 -8.03
N ALA A 14 -12.91 -9.71 -7.70
CA ALA A 14 -11.45 -9.79 -7.74
C ALA A 14 -10.88 -10.78 -6.71
N ILE A 15 -11.44 -10.83 -5.49
CA ILE A 15 -11.10 -11.85 -4.48
C ILE A 15 -11.45 -13.25 -4.98
N THR A 16 -12.65 -13.43 -5.56
CA THR A 16 -13.07 -14.73 -6.13
C THR A 16 -12.20 -15.18 -7.31
N ASN A 17 -11.57 -14.25 -8.04
CA ASN A 17 -10.73 -14.53 -9.21
C ASN A 17 -9.20 -14.49 -8.93
N SER A 18 -8.79 -14.05 -7.74
CA SER A 18 -7.46 -14.25 -7.15
C SER A 18 -6.94 -15.71 -7.05
N PRO A 19 -7.77 -16.79 -7.01
CA PRO A 19 -7.33 -18.14 -6.65
C PRO A 19 -6.35 -18.86 -7.61
N SER A 20 -5.64 -18.18 -8.51
CA SER A 20 -4.73 -18.81 -9.50
C SER A 20 -3.23 -18.58 -9.25
N ARG A 21 -2.82 -18.21 -8.03
CA ARG A 21 -1.42 -17.88 -7.65
C ARG A 21 -0.81 -16.65 -8.36
N GLN A 22 -1.52 -16.02 -9.28
CA GLN A 22 -1.01 -14.87 -10.04
C GLN A 22 -1.22 -13.54 -9.31
N ARG A 23 -2.17 -13.48 -8.37
CA ARG A 23 -2.63 -12.23 -7.73
C ARG A 23 -2.93 -12.48 -6.25
N PRO A 24 -1.92 -12.62 -5.38
CA PRO A 24 -2.16 -12.84 -3.96
C PRO A 24 -2.98 -11.69 -3.36
N VAL A 25 -3.90 -12.01 -2.46
CA VAL A 25 -4.54 -11.02 -1.60
C VAL A 25 -3.64 -10.80 -0.40
N VAL A 26 -3.25 -9.55 -0.15
CA VAL A 26 -2.47 -9.19 1.03
C VAL A 26 -3.43 -8.74 2.11
N MET A 27 -3.37 -9.35 3.29
CA MET A 27 -4.13 -8.96 4.47
C MET A 27 -3.22 -8.25 5.46
N ILE A 28 -3.67 -7.10 5.96
CA ILE A 28 -2.97 -6.31 6.95
C ILE A 28 -3.86 -6.21 8.19
N THR A 29 -3.29 -6.48 9.35
CA THR A 29 -3.89 -6.23 10.67
C THR A 29 -2.93 -5.38 11.49
N CYS A 30 -3.38 -4.71 12.55
CA CYS A 30 -2.49 -3.98 13.45
C CYS A 30 -2.28 -4.73 14.76
N GLY A 31 -1.01 -4.80 15.19
CA GLY A 31 -0.62 -5.31 16.49
C GLY A 31 -1.11 -4.42 17.65
N ALA A 32 -0.94 -4.90 18.88
CA ALA A 32 -1.23 -4.11 20.10
C ALA A 32 -0.37 -2.83 20.17
N ASP A 33 0.81 -2.89 19.59
CA ASP A 33 1.77 -1.80 19.41
C ASP A 33 1.38 -0.83 18.28
N GLY A 34 0.29 -1.10 17.56
CA GLY A 34 -0.16 -0.32 16.41
C GLY A 34 0.62 -0.60 15.12
N LEU A 35 1.59 -1.52 15.13
CA LEU A 35 2.39 -1.82 13.94
C LEU A 35 1.63 -2.75 12.98
N PRO A 36 1.70 -2.51 11.66
CA PRO A 36 1.04 -3.36 10.68
C PRO A 36 1.73 -4.72 10.60
N GLN A 37 0.93 -5.78 10.65
CA GLN A 37 1.31 -7.16 10.41
C GLN A 37 0.71 -7.61 9.09
N VAL A 38 1.54 -8.23 8.25
CA VAL A 38 1.17 -8.68 6.91
C VAL A 38 1.01 -10.18 6.90
N CYS A 39 -0.12 -10.66 6.38
CA CYS A 39 -0.39 -12.06 6.09
C CYS A 39 -0.90 -12.17 4.66
N VAL A 40 -0.44 -13.20 3.94
CA VAL A 40 -0.95 -13.54 2.61
C VAL A 40 -1.68 -14.87 2.76
N PRO A 41 -3.02 -14.89 2.89
CA PRO A 41 -3.77 -16.13 2.98
C PRO A 41 -3.54 -17.01 1.75
N ASP A 42 -3.36 -18.31 1.96
CA ASP A 42 -3.08 -19.23 0.89
C ASP A 42 -4.32 -19.54 0.04
N TRP A 43 -4.10 -20.20 -1.11
CA TRP A 43 -5.19 -20.58 -2.00
C TRP A 43 -6.20 -21.49 -1.30
N GLY A 44 -7.44 -21.02 -1.18
CA GLY A 44 -8.51 -21.76 -0.52
C GLY A 44 -8.60 -21.51 0.98
N GLU A 45 -7.68 -20.75 1.58
CA GLU A 45 -7.78 -20.29 2.96
C GLU A 45 -8.65 -19.04 3.05
N LEU A 46 -8.59 -18.15 2.04
CA LEU A 46 -9.50 -17.02 1.84
C LEU A 46 -10.57 -17.35 0.80
N ARG A 47 -11.85 -17.23 1.16
CA ARG A 47 -13.00 -17.51 0.28
C ARG A 47 -14.11 -16.49 0.46
N VAL A 48 -14.78 -16.13 -0.63
CA VAL A 48 -16.05 -15.39 -0.58
C VAL A 48 -17.17 -16.36 -0.22
N VAL A 49 -17.96 -16.03 0.80
CA VAL A 49 -19.12 -16.83 1.24
C VAL A 49 -20.45 -16.06 1.18
N GLY A 50 -20.40 -14.78 0.81
CA GLY A 50 -21.55 -13.93 0.54
C GLY A 50 -21.10 -12.55 0.06
N ASP A 51 -22.04 -11.67 -0.27
CA ASP A 51 -21.76 -10.36 -0.89
C ASP A 51 -20.85 -9.45 -0.06
N ARG A 52 -20.84 -9.65 1.26
CA ARG A 52 -20.02 -8.90 2.22
C ARG A 52 -19.25 -9.79 3.20
N HIS A 53 -19.27 -11.10 2.98
CA HIS A 53 -18.73 -12.06 3.93
C HIS A 53 -17.64 -12.89 3.27
N LEU A 54 -16.48 -12.89 3.91
CA LEU A 54 -15.35 -13.72 3.54
C LEU A 54 -15.11 -14.73 4.68
N ARG A 55 -14.51 -15.86 4.36
CA ARG A 55 -13.90 -16.75 5.34
C ARG A 55 -12.40 -16.78 5.12
N VAL A 56 -11.65 -16.66 6.20
CA VAL A 56 -10.19 -16.82 6.21
C VAL A 56 -9.79 -17.87 7.23
N SER A 57 -8.79 -18.67 6.88
CA SER A 57 -8.13 -19.59 7.81
C SER A 57 -6.70 -19.12 7.99
N VAL A 58 -6.22 -19.09 9.23
CA VAL A 58 -4.88 -18.61 9.58
C VAL A 58 -4.28 -19.58 10.59
N TRP A 59 -2.96 -19.74 10.57
CA TRP A 59 -2.28 -20.50 11.60
C TRP A 59 -2.51 -19.86 12.99
N PRO A 60 -2.89 -20.62 14.04
CA PRO A 60 -3.29 -20.02 15.32
C PRO A 60 -2.19 -19.21 16.01
N THR A 61 -0.92 -19.53 15.78
CA THR A 61 0.22 -18.80 16.35
C THR A 61 0.74 -17.67 15.45
N ASP A 62 0.13 -17.45 14.28
CA ASP A 62 0.46 -16.30 13.44
C ASP A 62 0.03 -15.00 14.14
N PRO A 63 0.85 -13.92 14.12
CA PRO A 63 0.47 -12.64 14.70
C PRO A 63 -0.87 -12.10 14.21
N THR A 64 -1.25 -12.41 12.97
CA THR A 64 -2.55 -12.05 12.39
C THR A 64 -3.69 -12.70 13.17
N ALA A 65 -3.60 -13.98 13.52
CA ALA A 65 -4.64 -14.66 14.30
C ALA A 65 -4.81 -13.97 15.67
N VAL A 66 -3.70 -13.67 16.35
CA VAL A 66 -3.69 -12.94 17.63
C VAL A 66 -4.32 -11.54 17.49
N ASN A 67 -4.13 -10.88 16.34
CA ASN A 67 -4.75 -9.57 16.08
C ASN A 67 -6.26 -9.69 15.84
N LEU A 68 -6.68 -10.66 15.03
CA LEU A 68 -8.09 -10.90 14.72
C LEU A 68 -8.88 -11.35 15.96
N ASP A 69 -8.29 -12.13 16.86
CA ASP A 69 -8.89 -12.53 18.15
C ASP A 69 -9.09 -11.34 19.11
N ARG A 70 -8.42 -10.21 18.86
CA ARG A 70 -8.58 -8.94 19.61
C ARG A 70 -9.49 -7.94 18.89
N ASP A 71 -10.29 -8.43 17.95
CA ASP A 71 -11.20 -7.64 17.11
C ASP A 71 -10.49 -6.54 16.29
N ALA A 72 -9.19 -6.72 15.98
CA ALA A 72 -8.46 -5.78 15.13
C ALA A 72 -9.08 -5.75 13.71
N PRO A 73 -9.30 -4.54 13.14
CA PRO A 73 -9.72 -4.44 11.74
C PRO A 73 -8.70 -5.07 10.79
N ALA A 74 -9.20 -5.69 9.73
CA ALA A 74 -8.40 -6.21 8.64
C ALA A 74 -8.53 -5.30 7.41
N LEU A 75 -7.41 -4.99 6.77
CA LEU A 75 -7.35 -4.39 5.45
C LEU A 75 -6.90 -5.47 4.46
N LEU A 76 -7.72 -5.80 3.47
CA LEU A 76 -7.33 -6.62 2.34
C LEU A 76 -6.97 -5.72 1.16
N ILE A 77 -5.78 -5.94 0.61
CA ILE A 77 -5.30 -5.35 -0.64
C ILE A 77 -5.48 -6.41 -1.73
N VAL A 78 -6.40 -6.13 -2.65
CA VAL A 78 -6.81 -7.06 -3.70
C VAL A 78 -6.38 -6.49 -5.05
N THR A 79 -5.50 -7.21 -5.75
CA THR A 79 -4.98 -6.77 -7.04
C THR A 79 -5.80 -7.34 -8.20
N ALA A 80 -6.34 -6.48 -9.04
CA ALA A 80 -7.01 -6.83 -10.30
C ALA A 80 -6.22 -6.29 -11.50
N LEU A 81 -6.67 -6.58 -12.72
CA LEU A 81 -5.94 -6.24 -13.96
C LEU A 81 -5.60 -4.74 -14.05
N SER A 82 -6.56 -3.89 -13.70
CA SER A 82 -6.45 -2.43 -13.86
C SER A 82 -6.44 -1.66 -12.54
N ASP A 83 -6.89 -2.30 -11.45
CA ASP A 83 -7.20 -1.65 -10.19
C ASP A 83 -6.64 -2.42 -8.99
N VAL A 84 -6.40 -1.69 -7.91
CA VAL A 84 -6.11 -2.25 -6.59
C VAL A 84 -7.25 -1.85 -5.68
N TYR A 85 -7.91 -2.82 -5.07
CA TYR A 85 -8.98 -2.57 -4.12
C TYR A 85 -8.44 -2.62 -2.69
N LEU A 86 -8.84 -1.64 -1.89
CA LEU A 86 -8.64 -1.59 -0.45
C LEU A 86 -9.97 -1.94 0.21
N VAL A 87 -10.04 -3.13 0.79
CA VAL A 87 -11.24 -3.68 1.43
C VAL A 87 -11.02 -3.73 2.93
N HIS A 88 -11.77 -2.94 3.69
CA HIS A 88 -11.76 -3.01 5.15
C HIS A 88 -12.81 -4.01 5.61
N ALA A 89 -12.45 -4.82 6.61
CA ALA A 89 -13.33 -5.78 7.23
C ALA A 89 -13.09 -5.89 8.73
N THR A 90 -14.11 -6.35 9.45
CA THR A 90 -14.00 -6.78 10.85
C THR A 90 -14.07 -8.30 10.90
N ALA A 91 -13.31 -8.91 11.80
CA ALA A 91 -13.29 -10.36 11.96
C ALA A 91 -14.21 -10.82 13.09
N ARG A 92 -14.72 -12.04 12.95
CA ARG A 92 -15.37 -12.80 14.02
C ARG A 92 -14.81 -14.21 13.98
N ARG A 93 -14.32 -14.70 15.12
CA ARG A 93 -13.84 -16.08 15.25
C ARG A 93 -14.99 -17.07 15.05
N LEU A 94 -14.77 -18.12 14.27
CA LEU A 94 -15.72 -19.21 14.08
C LEU A 94 -15.36 -20.38 15.00
N PRO A 95 -16.24 -20.78 15.94
CA PRO A 95 -16.00 -21.94 16.79
C PRO A 95 -16.16 -23.26 16.02
N GLY A 96 -15.39 -24.29 16.43
CA GLY A 96 -15.60 -25.66 15.96
C GLY A 96 -15.10 -25.98 14.54
N ALA A 97 -14.25 -25.13 13.96
CA ALA A 97 -13.60 -25.45 12.69
C ALA A 97 -12.36 -26.35 12.92
N ALA A 98 -11.97 -27.13 11.89
CA ALA A 98 -11.06 -28.29 12.02
C ALA A 98 -9.73 -27.96 12.74
N MET A 99 -9.26 -28.92 13.55
CA MET A 99 -8.47 -28.72 14.77
C MET A 99 -7.08 -28.06 14.65
N VAL A 100 -6.60 -27.69 13.46
CA VAL A 100 -5.27 -27.10 13.31
C VAL A 100 -5.30 -25.60 13.02
N TRP A 101 -6.37 -25.09 12.39
CA TRP A 101 -6.40 -23.70 11.90
C TRP A 101 -7.37 -22.83 12.69
N ALA A 102 -7.04 -21.55 12.81
CA ALA A 102 -7.95 -20.53 13.30
C ALA A 102 -8.82 -20.04 12.15
N HIS A 103 -10.14 -20.21 12.25
CA HIS A 103 -11.08 -19.79 11.22
C HIS A 103 -11.84 -18.54 11.63
N TYR A 104 -11.94 -17.60 10.69
CA TYR A 104 -12.62 -16.33 10.89
C TYR A 104 -13.61 -16.06 9.76
N GLU A 105 -14.72 -15.44 10.11
CA GLU A 105 -15.57 -14.73 9.17
C GLU A 105 -15.18 -13.26 9.15
N LEU A 106 -14.86 -12.72 7.98
CA LEU A 106 -14.59 -11.31 7.79
C LEU A 106 -15.83 -10.66 7.20
N THR A 107 -16.35 -9.62 7.86
CA THR A 107 -17.46 -8.81 7.37
C THR A 107 -16.91 -7.53 6.77
N ILE A 108 -17.12 -7.33 5.47
CA ILE A 108 -16.65 -6.15 4.74
C ILE A 108 -17.40 -4.91 5.19
N THR A 109 -16.68 -3.95 5.74
CA THR A 109 -17.21 -2.66 6.22
C THR A 109 -17.06 -1.55 5.19
N SER A 110 -16.03 -1.60 4.33
CA SER A 110 -15.86 -0.68 3.21
C SER A 110 -14.98 -1.27 2.10
N ALA A 111 -15.16 -0.78 0.88
CA ALA A 111 -14.27 -1.07 -0.24
C ALA A 111 -14.04 0.22 -1.04
N ARG A 112 -12.80 0.47 -1.45
CA ARG A 112 -12.43 1.58 -2.33
C ARG A 112 -11.33 1.15 -3.31
N ILE A 113 -11.18 1.87 -4.41
CA ILE A 113 -10.00 1.74 -5.28
C ILE A 113 -8.86 2.52 -4.63
N ALA A 114 -7.65 1.97 -4.65
CA ALA A 114 -6.46 2.65 -4.17
C ALA A 114 -6.09 3.79 -5.13
N ASP A 115 -5.79 4.97 -4.58
CA ASP A 115 -5.29 6.08 -5.37
C ASP A 115 -3.94 5.71 -6.01
N ARG A 116 -3.75 6.15 -7.26
CA ARG A 116 -2.41 6.14 -7.85
C ARG A 116 -1.65 7.32 -7.27
N GLY A 117 -0.44 7.08 -6.76
CA GLY A 117 0.41 8.12 -6.15
C GLY A 117 0.82 9.25 -7.11
N THR A 118 0.45 9.17 -8.38
CA THR A 118 0.67 10.18 -9.42
C THR A 118 -0.50 11.16 -9.56
N THR A 119 -1.65 10.88 -8.94
CA THR A 119 -2.80 11.79 -8.98
C THR A 119 -2.66 12.81 -7.86
N PRO A 120 -2.63 14.12 -8.15
CA PRO A 120 -2.62 15.15 -7.11
C PRO A 120 -3.81 14.97 -6.18
N ARG A 121 -3.54 14.95 -4.87
CA ARG A 121 -4.62 15.02 -3.88
C ARG A 121 -5.13 16.45 -3.87
N LEU A 122 -6.40 16.64 -4.17
CA LEU A 122 -7.09 17.87 -3.81
C LEU A 122 -7.15 17.86 -2.28
N VAL A 123 -6.26 18.63 -1.64
CA VAL A 123 -6.37 18.92 -0.22
C VAL A 123 -7.72 19.65 -0.07
N PRO A 124 -8.67 19.13 0.73
CA PRO A 124 -9.87 19.89 1.02
C PRO A 124 -9.44 21.24 1.57
N ASP A 125 -9.94 22.31 0.97
CA ASP A 125 -9.62 23.68 1.34
C ASP A 125 -10.04 23.87 2.81
N HIS A 126 -9.10 23.69 3.73
CA HIS A 126 -9.24 24.22 5.07
C HIS A 126 -8.97 25.71 4.94
N ASP A 127 -9.98 26.44 4.47
CA ASP A 127 -10.12 27.88 4.61
C ASP A 127 -10.20 28.24 6.11
N THR A 128 -9.05 28.14 6.76
CA THR A 128 -8.68 28.96 7.90
C THR A 128 -7.34 29.56 7.53
N PRO A 129 -7.26 30.87 7.28
CA PRO A 129 -5.98 31.51 7.02
C PRO A 129 -5.17 31.45 8.32
N THR A 130 -4.33 30.42 8.44
CA THR A 130 -3.16 30.52 9.30
C THR A 130 -2.23 31.45 8.55
N GLU A 131 -2.27 32.74 8.90
CA GLU A 131 -1.23 33.69 8.54
C GLU A 131 0.10 33.10 8.99
N PHE A 132 0.81 32.46 8.05
CA PHE A 132 2.25 32.29 8.19
C PHE A 132 2.85 33.67 7.97
N PRO A 133 3.47 34.32 8.97
CA PRO A 133 4.20 35.54 8.70
C PRO A 133 5.36 35.17 7.77
N ALA A 134 5.19 35.53 6.49
CA ALA A 134 6.28 35.55 5.54
C ALA A 134 7.39 36.41 6.14
N GLN A 135 8.50 35.78 6.52
CA GLN A 135 9.73 36.50 6.75
C GLN A 135 10.10 37.20 5.44
N ARG A 136 9.73 38.48 5.35
CA ARG A 136 10.27 39.43 4.39
C ARG A 136 11.79 39.45 4.60
N LEU A 137 12.52 38.77 3.72
CA LEU A 137 13.92 39.09 3.47
C LEU A 137 13.98 40.53 2.93
N PRO A 138 14.69 41.47 3.58
CA PRO A 138 14.85 42.81 3.05
C PRO A 138 15.66 42.74 1.75
N ARG A 139 15.05 43.19 0.65
CA ARG A 139 15.78 43.54 -0.57
C ARG A 139 16.69 44.73 -0.26
N ALA A 140 18.00 44.49 -0.20
CA ALA A 140 18.99 45.54 -0.40
C ALA A 140 19.59 45.34 -1.80
N ARG A 141 19.33 46.31 -2.68
CA ARG A 141 19.94 46.41 -4.01
C ARG A 141 21.10 47.41 -3.92
N ASP A 142 22.25 46.93 -4.36
CA ASP A 142 23.42 47.62 -4.94
C ASP A 142 24.12 48.75 -4.14
N MET A 143 25.44 48.61 -3.97
CA MET A 143 26.44 49.49 -4.63
C MET A 143 27.90 49.06 -4.35
N LEU A 144 28.64 48.89 -5.47
CA LEU A 144 30.08 49.07 -5.73
C LEU A 144 31.16 48.18 -5.06
N GLY A 145 32.06 47.66 -5.91
CA GLY A 145 33.45 47.42 -5.51
C GLY A 145 34.29 46.38 -6.28
N THR A 146 34.46 46.52 -7.59
CA THR A 146 35.73 46.32 -8.35
C THR A 146 36.63 45.06 -8.15
N LYS A 147 36.78 44.31 -9.27
CA LYS A 147 37.92 43.47 -9.74
C LYS A 147 38.29 42.25 -8.86
N VAL A 148 38.45 41.04 -9.41
CA VAL A 148 39.67 40.57 -10.10
C VAL A 148 39.36 39.27 -10.87
N THR A 149 39.67 39.32 -12.17
CA THR A 149 40.33 38.34 -13.06
C THR A 149 39.89 36.87 -13.15
N ALA A 150 39.58 36.53 -14.41
CA ALA A 150 39.54 35.24 -15.09
C ALA A 150 40.41 34.09 -14.54
N LEU A 151 39.83 32.88 -14.58
CA LEU A 151 40.58 31.70 -15.00
C LEU A 151 39.76 30.83 -15.95
N ARG A 152 40.45 30.37 -16.99
CA ARG A 152 39.95 29.69 -18.19
C ARG A 152 39.43 28.28 -17.91
N ALA A 153 38.55 27.89 -18.84
CA ALA A 153 38.16 26.55 -19.21
C ALA A 153 39.29 25.51 -19.18
N HIS A 154 38.96 24.31 -18.69
CA HIS A 154 39.54 23.09 -19.24
C HIS A 154 38.44 22.08 -19.55
N ARG A 155 38.09 22.05 -20.84
CA ARG A 155 37.49 20.92 -21.54
C ARG A 155 38.58 19.86 -21.69
N ARG A 156 38.33 18.63 -21.24
CA ARG A 156 38.90 17.40 -21.81
C ARG A 156 37.82 16.34 -21.83
N ASP A 157 37.62 15.84 -23.04
CA ASP A 157 36.65 14.83 -23.46
C ASP A 157 37.38 13.46 -23.56
N PRO A 158 36.79 12.38 -24.10
CA PRO A 158 36.45 11.15 -23.39
C PRO A 158 37.46 10.00 -23.61
N GLY A 159 37.47 9.04 -22.68
CA GLY A 159 38.28 7.83 -22.76
C GLY A 159 37.43 6.57 -22.88
N HIS A 160 37.34 6.02 -24.09
CA HIS A 160 36.96 4.64 -24.36
C HIS A 160 37.83 3.65 -23.57
N TYR A 161 37.21 2.66 -22.93
CA TYR A 161 37.83 1.35 -22.77
C TYR A 161 36.85 0.26 -23.20
N ARG A 162 37.18 -0.35 -24.34
CA ARG A 162 36.60 -1.56 -24.91
C ARG A 162 37.54 -2.69 -24.48
N GLY A 163 37.02 -3.70 -23.79
CA GLY A 163 37.77 -4.89 -23.38
C GLY A 163 36.84 -6.09 -23.44
N ASP A 164 37.14 -6.97 -24.37
CA ASP A 164 36.34 -8.08 -24.89
C ASP A 164 36.72 -9.41 -24.21
N LEU A 165 35.82 -10.39 -24.34
CA LEU A 165 36.03 -11.85 -24.31
C LEU A 165 36.52 -12.58 -23.05
N GLY A 166 35.74 -13.60 -22.68
CA GLY A 166 36.16 -14.68 -21.79
C GLY A 166 35.06 -15.70 -21.54
N ASP A 167 34.76 -16.52 -22.55
CA ASP A 167 34.12 -17.84 -22.41
C ASP A 167 34.67 -18.61 -21.19
N LEU A 168 33.79 -19.26 -20.42
CA LEU A 168 34.09 -20.52 -19.74
C LEU A 168 32.79 -21.24 -19.38
N ARG A 169 32.55 -22.34 -20.10
CA ARG A 169 31.64 -23.43 -19.78
C ARG A 169 32.01 -24.05 -18.43
N LEU A 170 30.99 -24.45 -17.66
CA LEU A 170 30.79 -25.81 -17.15
C LEU A 170 29.33 -25.98 -16.74
#